data_AF-X1LXP5-F1
#
_entry.id   AF-X1LXP5-F1
#
_cell.length_a   1.000
_cell.length_b   1.000
_cell.length_c   1.000
_cell.angle_alpha   90.00
_cell.angle_beta   90.00
_cell.angle_gamma   90.00
#
_symmetry.space_group_name_H-M   'P 1'
#
loop_
_entity.id
_entity.type
_entity.pdbx_description
1 polymer ?
#
loop_
_entity_poly.entity_id
_entity_poly.type
_entity_poly.pdbx_seq_one_letter_code
_entity_poly.pdbx_strand_id
1 'polypeptide(L)'
;SDGCFGLAKVQVHHEERQIWPSNLKEWFAWNNYCISFDEDYELPEDFNILRLVGYNRDDSYPHTIVFRFGVKGEWRLAFEALGEEVVL
;
A
#
# COMPACT_ATOMS: atom_id res chain seq x y z
N SER A 1 -0.96 1.92 -21.25
CA SER A 1 0.41 2.14 -20.75
C SER A 1 0.27 3.12 -19.61
N ASP A 2 0.22 2.57 -18.40
CA ASP A 2 -0.48 3.17 -17.28
C ASP A 2 0.49 3.33 -16.12
N GLY A 3 0.53 4.51 -15.49
CA GLY A 3 1.51 4.79 -14.42
C GLY A 3 2.80 5.46 -14.87
N CYS A 4 3.71 5.60 -13.89
CA CYS A 4 5.13 5.95 -14.00
C CYS A 4 5.92 4.96 -14.87
N PHE A 5 5.46 4.70 -16.10
CA PHE A 5 5.95 3.67 -17.02
C PHE A 5 6.06 2.25 -16.40
N GLY A 6 5.32 1.97 -15.34
CA GLY A 6 5.42 0.70 -14.59
C GLY A 6 6.68 0.57 -13.72
N LEU A 7 7.47 1.64 -13.57
CA LEU A 7 8.75 1.62 -12.85
C LEU A 7 8.57 1.81 -11.35
N ALA A 8 7.65 2.68 -10.94
CA ALA A 8 7.20 2.83 -9.56
C ALA A 8 5.97 1.95 -9.33
N LYS A 9 6.01 1.12 -8.30
CA LYS A 9 5.00 0.08 -8.05
C LYS A 9 4.89 -0.27 -6.57
N VAL A 10 3.75 -0.83 -6.18
CA VAL A 10 3.41 -1.05 -4.76
C VAL A 10 2.73 -2.38 -4.50
N GLN A 11 2.85 -2.83 -3.25
CA GLN A 11 2.11 -3.92 -2.63
C GLN A 11 1.63 -3.49 -1.25
N VAL A 12 0.55 -4.12 -0.77
CA VAL A 12 0.08 -4.01 0.61
C VAL A 12 0.18 -5.37 1.26
N HIS A 13 0.81 -5.41 2.41
CA HIS A 13 1.00 -6.60 3.22
C HIS A 13 0.28 -6.46 4.55
N HIS A 14 -0.40 -7.51 4.98
CA HIS A 14 -0.84 -7.70 6.35
C HIS A 14 0.13 -8.69 7.00
N GLU A 15 0.84 -8.24 8.02
CA GLU A 15 2.02 -8.93 8.52
C GLU A 15 3.03 -9.26 7.40
N GLU A 16 3.37 -10.54 7.21
CA GLU A 16 4.27 -11.01 6.14
C GLU A 16 3.51 -11.42 4.86
N ARG A 17 2.18 -11.33 4.86
CA ARG A 17 1.34 -11.79 3.76
C ARG A 17 0.95 -10.62 2.86
N GLN A 18 1.27 -10.74 1.57
CA GLN A 18 0.71 -9.87 0.54
C GLN A 18 -0.81 -10.08 0.48
N ILE A 19 -1.57 -9.05 0.84
CA ILE A 19 -3.03 -9.02 0.70
C ILE A 19 -3.43 -8.32 -0.59
N TRP A 20 -2.55 -7.46 -1.12
CA TRP A 20 -2.80 -6.79 -2.38
C TRP A 20 -1.53 -6.42 -3.17
N PRO A 21 -1.51 -6.54 -4.51
CA PRO A 21 -2.49 -7.24 -5.36
C PRO A 21 -2.75 -8.67 -4.88
N SER A 22 -3.97 -9.18 -5.07
CA SER A 22 -4.33 -10.53 -4.59
C SER A 22 -3.56 -11.64 -5.32
N ASN A 23 -3.08 -11.37 -6.54
CA ASN A 23 -2.13 -12.23 -7.21
C ASN A 23 -0.75 -12.07 -6.55
N LEU A 24 -0.28 -13.11 -5.87
CA LEU A 24 0.95 -13.08 -5.09
C LEU A 24 2.15 -12.75 -5.97
N LYS A 25 3.10 -11.96 -5.42
CA LYS A 25 4.33 -11.48 -6.08
C LYS A 25 4.10 -10.47 -7.20
N GLU A 26 2.86 -10.24 -7.62
CA GLU A 26 2.53 -9.16 -8.53
C GLU A 26 2.58 -7.81 -7.82
N TRP A 27 2.82 -6.78 -8.62
CA TRP A 27 2.90 -5.41 -8.16
C TRP A 27 1.88 -4.57 -8.88
N PHE A 28 1.31 -3.62 -8.16
CA PHE A 28 0.46 -2.63 -8.78
C PHE A 28 1.28 -1.44 -9.25
N ALA A 29 1.11 -1.04 -10.51
CA ALA A 29 1.73 0.15 -11.08
C ALA A 29 0.72 0.84 -11.99
N TRP A 30 0.21 2.00 -11.58
CA TRP A 30 -0.79 2.75 -12.35
C TRP A 30 -0.72 4.25 -12.07
N ASN A 31 -1.31 5.07 -12.95
CA ASN A 31 -1.37 6.54 -12.80
C ASN A 31 -2.80 6.98 -12.50
N ASN A 32 -2.98 7.80 -11.47
CA ASN A 32 -4.26 8.44 -11.17
C ASN A 32 -5.45 7.47 -11.06
N TYR A 33 -5.19 6.29 -10.47
CA TYR A 33 -6.20 5.25 -10.28
C TYR A 33 -6.36 5.00 -8.79
N CYS A 34 -7.55 5.31 -8.30
CA CYS A 34 -7.98 5.01 -6.95
C CYS A 34 -8.61 3.62 -6.96
N ILE A 35 -8.13 2.74 -6.09
CA ILE A 35 -8.71 1.42 -5.89
C ILE A 35 -9.47 1.45 -4.59
N SER A 36 -10.78 1.23 -4.67
CA SER A 36 -11.61 0.91 -3.53
C SER A 36 -11.74 -0.60 -3.43
N PHE A 37 -11.52 -1.13 -2.23
CA PHE A 37 -11.88 -2.49 -1.88
C PHE A 37 -13.34 -2.44 -1.40
N ASP A 38 -14.26 -3.07 -2.13
CA ASP A 38 -15.66 -3.18 -1.69
C ASP A 38 -15.86 -4.27 -0.62
N GLU A 39 -14.83 -5.09 -0.38
CA GLU A 39 -14.80 -6.12 0.65
C GLU A 39 -14.09 -5.60 1.90
N ASP A 40 -14.80 -5.67 3.04
CA ASP A 40 -14.20 -5.42 4.35
C ASP A 40 -13.17 -6.53 4.62
N TYR A 41 -11.91 -6.13 4.81
CA TYR A 41 -10.85 -7.04 5.26
C TYR A 41 -10.85 -7.08 6.78
N GLU A 42 -11.29 -8.20 7.36
CA GLU A 42 -11.29 -8.38 8.82
C GLU A 42 -9.87 -8.49 9.35
N LEU A 43 -9.57 -7.68 10.36
CA LEU A 43 -8.33 -7.74 11.12
C LEU A 43 -8.51 -8.78 12.25
N PRO A 44 -7.84 -9.93 12.20
CA PRO A 44 -8.15 -11.07 13.08
C PRO A 44 -7.60 -10.93 14.51
N GLU A 45 -6.69 -9.99 14.75
CA GLU A 45 -5.97 -9.86 16.03
C GLU A 45 -6.21 -8.49 16.68
N ASP A 46 -5.88 -8.37 17.98
CA ASP A 46 -5.95 -7.09 18.71
C ASP A 46 -4.90 -6.08 18.21
N PHE A 47 -3.83 -6.58 17.58
CA PHE A 47 -2.77 -5.78 16.98
C PHE A 47 -2.44 -6.33 15.59
N ASN A 48 -2.44 -5.47 14.57
CA ASN A 48 -2.20 -5.85 13.19
C ASN A 48 -1.30 -4.81 12.54
N ILE A 49 -0.30 -5.27 11.79
CA ILE A 49 0.59 -4.40 11.02
C ILE A 49 0.21 -4.47 9.55
N LEU A 50 -0.22 -3.31 9.03
CA LEU A 50 -0.32 -3.08 7.58
C LEU A 50 0.95 -2.40 7.08
N ARG A 51 1.62 -3.01 6.10
CA ARG A 51 2.84 -2.48 5.48
C ARG A 51 2.58 -2.14 4.01
N LEU A 52 2.95 -0.93 3.64
CA LEU A 52 3.03 -0.51 2.24
C LEU A 52 4.45 -0.78 1.74
N VAL A 53 4.59 -1.69 0.78
CA VAL A 53 5.89 -2.03 0.19
C VAL A 53 5.99 -1.34 -1.16
N GLY A 54 6.95 -0.43 -1.30
CA GLY A 54 7.24 0.27 -2.54
C GLY A 54 8.44 -0.34 -3.27
N TYR A 55 8.39 -0.32 -4.60
CA TYR A 55 9.53 -0.60 -5.46
C TYR A 55 9.59 0.45 -6.57
N ASN A 56 10.77 1.02 -6.80
CA ASN A 56 10.96 2.00 -7.86
C ASN A 56 12.23 1.71 -8.66
N ARG A 57 12.11 1.64 -9.98
CA ARG A 57 13.22 1.57 -10.95
C ARG A 57 13.48 2.88 -11.68
N ASP A 58 12.66 3.90 -11.45
CA ASP A 58 12.87 5.23 -11.99
C ASP A 58 13.93 5.95 -11.17
N ASP A 59 15.01 6.35 -11.83
CA ASP A 59 16.13 7.10 -11.27
C ASP A 59 16.11 8.58 -11.66
N SER A 60 15.14 8.97 -12.50
CA SER A 60 15.08 10.26 -13.19
C SER A 60 14.02 11.16 -12.59
N TYR A 61 12.90 10.59 -12.13
CA TYR A 61 11.78 11.35 -11.57
C TYR A 61 11.38 10.82 -10.20
N PRO A 62 11.27 11.70 -9.17
CA PRO A 62 10.77 11.30 -7.87
C PRO A 62 9.28 10.96 -7.94
N HIS A 63 8.87 9.93 -7.21
CA HIS A 63 7.49 9.43 -7.18
C HIS A 63 6.95 9.48 -5.76
N THR A 64 5.70 9.92 -5.62
CA THR A 64 4.97 9.87 -4.35
C THR A 64 3.86 8.84 -4.44
N ILE A 65 3.86 7.89 -3.50
CA ILE A 65 2.77 6.93 -3.35
C ILE A 65 1.82 7.46 -2.28
N VAL A 66 0.55 7.64 -2.64
CA VAL A 66 -0.50 8.02 -1.70
C VAL A 66 -1.36 6.81 -1.39
N PHE A 67 -1.34 6.36 -0.13
CA PHE A 67 -2.15 5.23 0.35
C PHE A 67 -3.22 5.75 1.31
N ARG A 68 -4.48 5.37 1.07
CA ARG A 68 -5.63 5.74 1.90
C ARG A 68 -6.45 4.49 2.19
N PHE A 69 -6.86 4.33 3.44
CA PHE A 69 -7.72 3.23 3.86
C PHE A 69 -8.74 3.74 4.87
N GLY A 70 -9.91 3.13 4.88
CA GLY A 70 -10.91 3.32 5.91
C GLY A 70 -10.82 2.21 6.96
N VAL A 71 -11.03 2.54 8.22
CA VAL A 71 -11.16 1.56 9.30
C VAL A 71 -12.56 1.69 9.89
N LYS A 72 -13.26 0.57 10.05
CA LYS A 72 -14.56 0.50 10.73
C LYS A 72 -14.36 -0.01 12.17
N GLY A 73 -15.03 0.62 13.14
CA GLY A 73 -14.97 0.22 14.56
C GLY A 73 -14.07 1.10 15.43
N GLU A 74 -13.80 0.66 16.66
CA GLU A 74 -12.83 1.29 17.57
C GLU A 74 -11.42 0.80 17.24
N TRP A 75 -10.48 1.72 17.03
CA TRP A 75 -9.11 1.38 16.65
C TRP A 75 -8.09 2.34 17.26
N ARG A 76 -6.84 1.89 17.33
CA ARG A 76 -5.68 2.70 17.69
C ARG A 76 -4.63 2.56 16.59
N LEU A 77 -4.27 3.66 15.93
CA LEU A 77 -3.21 3.66 14.92
C LEU A 77 -1.85 3.82 15.59
N ALA A 78 -0.95 2.89 15.30
CA ALA A 78 0.47 3.03 15.53
C ALA A 78 1.16 3.04 14.16
N PHE A 79 2.02 4.01 13.92
CA PHE A 79 2.77 4.14 12.66
C PHE A 79 4.25 3.89 12.93
N GLU A 80 4.81 2.88 12.28
CA GLU A 80 6.27 2.71 12.14
C GLU A 80 6.63 2.85 10.67
N ALA A 81 7.15 4.01 10.29
CA ALA A 81 7.67 4.24 8.95
C ALA A 81 9.15 3.88 8.89
N LEU A 82 9.51 2.85 8.12
CA LEU A 82 10.88 2.52 7.76
C LEU A 82 11.24 3.21 6.43
N GLY A 83 11.34 4.54 6.43
CA GLY A 83 11.66 5.33 5.22
C GLY A 83 11.02 6.72 5.21
N GLU A 84 11.67 7.67 4.53
CA GLU A 84 11.42 9.12 4.62
C GLU A 84 9.95 9.53 4.38
N GLU A 85 9.38 10.08 5.45
CA GLU A 85 8.19 10.94 5.55
C GLU A 85 6.82 10.35 5.16
N VAL A 86 6.00 10.12 6.18
CA VAL A 86 4.55 9.90 6.06
C VAL A 86 3.86 11.22 6.41
N VAL A 87 3.40 11.97 5.41
CA VAL A 87 2.60 13.19 5.63
C VAL A 87 1.12 12.81 5.57
N LEU A 88 0.42 13.02 6.70
CA LEU A 88 -1.03 12.83 6.88
C LEU A 88 -1.81 14.06 6.43
#